data_AF-A0A3D2V677-F1
#
_entry.id   AF-A0A3D2V677-F1
#
_cell.length_a   1.000
_cell.length_b   1.000
_cell.length_c   1.000
_cell.angle_alpha   90.00
_cell.angle_beta   90.00
_cell.angle_gamma   90.00
#
_symmetry.space_group_name_H-M   'P 1'
#
loop_
_entity.id
_entity.type
_entity.pdbx_description
1 polymer ?
#
loop_
_entity_poly.entity_id
_entity_poly.type
_entity_poly.pdbx_seq_one_letter_code
_entity_poly.pdbx_strand_id
1 'polypeptide(L)'
;AAKPHPIMTGVDVNTFKGMGSLYKVNPLSKGTTPLLTGTIEGQPVETIAWVNETKYGGKAFYTSLGHVDDFTQPAMNRLLKNAILWAADKEIK
;
A
#
# COMPACT_ATOMS: atom_id res chain seq x y z
N ALA A 1 -19.26 7.69 -2.54
CA ALA A 1 -17.80 7.54 -2.43
C ALA A 1 -17.46 6.07 -2.22
N ALA A 2 -16.41 5.54 -2.85
CA ALA A 2 -15.96 4.18 -2.58
C ALA A 2 -15.55 4.06 -1.09
N LYS A 3 -15.92 2.96 -0.44
CA LYS A 3 -15.45 2.70 0.93
C LYS A 3 -13.92 2.53 0.92
N PRO A 4 -13.19 3.08 1.89
CA PRO A 4 -11.77 2.83 2.03
C PRO A 4 -11.51 1.33 2.08
N HIS A 5 -10.47 0.86 1.38
CA HIS A 5 -10.09 -0.54 1.39
C HIS A 5 -9.72 -0.98 2.83
N PRO A 6 -10.09 -2.20 3.28
CA PRO A 6 -9.85 -2.64 4.66
C PRO A 6 -8.38 -2.54 5.13
N ILE A 7 -7.43 -2.66 4.20
CA ILE A 7 -5.98 -2.50 4.47
C ILE A 7 -5.66 -1.12 5.09
N MET A 8 -6.46 -0.09 4.78
CA MET A 8 -6.25 1.27 5.26
C MET A 8 -6.78 1.53 6.68
N THR A 9 -7.37 0.53 7.33
CA THR A 9 -7.96 0.68 8.68
C THR A 9 -6.90 1.08 9.72
N GLY A 10 -7.02 2.30 10.24
CA GLY A 10 -6.11 2.84 11.26
C GLY A 10 -4.71 3.20 10.74
N VAL A 11 -4.52 3.28 9.42
CA VAL A 11 -3.25 3.74 8.82
C VAL A 11 -3.29 5.27 8.75
N ASP A 12 -2.49 5.95 9.57
CA ASP A 12 -2.36 7.40 9.51
C ASP A 12 -1.36 7.82 8.43
N VAL A 13 -1.89 8.08 7.24
CA VAL A 13 -1.10 8.47 6.07
C VAL A 13 -0.39 9.81 6.22
N ASN A 14 -0.85 10.70 7.11
CA ASN A 14 -0.23 12.01 7.29
C ASN A 14 1.14 11.90 7.99
N THR A 15 1.37 10.77 8.68
CA THR A 15 2.64 10.47 9.34
C THR A 15 3.63 9.72 8.44
N PHE A 16 3.21 9.33 7.23
CA PHE A 16 4.09 8.58 6.35
C PHE A 16 5.16 9.45 5.72
N LYS A 17 6.41 9.04 5.94
CA LYS A 17 7.56 9.52 5.17
C LYS A 17 8.32 8.32 4.63
N GLY A 18 8.26 8.11 3.31
CA GLY A 18 9.09 7.08 2.68
C GLY A 18 10.57 7.38 2.89
N MET A 19 11.31 6.39 3.41
CA MET A 19 12.74 6.53 3.72
C MET A 19 13.65 6.04 2.58
N GLY A 20 13.08 5.38 1.57
CA GLY A 20 13.78 4.93 0.37
C GLY A 20 13.41 5.72 -0.90
N SER A 21 13.85 5.21 -2.04
CA SER A 21 13.55 5.79 -3.36
C SER A 21 12.08 5.61 -3.76
N LEU A 22 11.51 6.60 -4.46
CA LEU A 22 10.21 6.46 -5.11
C LEU A 22 10.35 5.61 -6.38
N TYR A 23 9.69 4.45 -6.41
CA TYR A 23 9.73 3.54 -7.56
C TYR A 23 8.74 3.99 -8.64
N LYS A 24 9.07 3.74 -9.91
CA LYS A 24 8.16 3.95 -11.04
C LYS A 24 7.25 2.73 -11.17
N VAL A 25 5.98 2.88 -10.84
CA VAL A 25 5.01 1.78 -10.74
C VAL A 25 3.86 1.96 -11.72
N ASN A 26 3.51 3.21 -12.03
CA ASN A 26 2.44 3.51 -12.98
C ASN A 26 2.87 3.22 -14.44
N PRO A 27 1.94 2.80 -15.32
CA PRO A 27 0.52 2.55 -15.07
C PRO A 27 0.25 1.17 -14.44
N LEU A 28 -0.81 1.09 -13.64
CA LEU A 28 -1.26 -0.17 -13.06
C LEU A 28 -1.97 -1.04 -14.11
N SER A 29 -1.81 -2.36 -14.00
CA SER A 29 -2.53 -3.33 -14.82
C SER A 29 -4.03 -3.33 -14.51
N LYS A 30 -4.84 -3.76 -15.47
CA LYS A 30 -6.29 -3.90 -15.28
C LYS A 30 -6.60 -4.86 -14.11
N GLY A 31 -7.52 -4.45 -13.24
CA GLY A 31 -7.90 -5.22 -12.03
C GLY A 31 -7.07 -4.87 -10.79
N THR A 32 -6.09 -3.97 -10.92
CA THR A 32 -5.32 -3.46 -9.80
C THR A 32 -5.95 -2.20 -9.24
N THR A 33 -6.14 -2.14 -7.92
CA THR A 33 -6.71 -1.01 -7.21
C THR A 33 -5.61 -0.27 -6.43
N PRO A 34 -5.33 1.01 -6.73
CA PRO A 34 -4.37 1.80 -5.96
C PRO A 34 -4.91 2.07 -4.54
N LEU A 35 -4.01 2.03 -3.56
CA LEU A 35 -4.30 2.34 -2.15
C LEU A 35 -3.57 3.58 -1.66
N LEU A 36 -2.29 3.72 -2.01
CA LEU A 36 -1.44 4.84 -1.62
C LEU A 36 -0.62 5.33 -2.79
N THR A 37 -0.41 6.63 -2.84
CA THR A 37 0.49 7.30 -3.78
C THR A 37 1.63 7.98 -3.03
N GLY A 38 2.81 7.98 -3.64
CA GLY A 38 4.00 8.68 -3.14
C GLY A 38 4.41 9.79 -4.11
N THR A 39 5.11 10.78 -3.56
CA THR A 39 5.57 11.95 -4.29
C THR A 39 6.97 12.32 -3.85
N ILE A 40 7.79 12.76 -4.80
CA ILE A 40 9.04 13.48 -4.53
C ILE A 40 9.09 14.71 -5.45
N GLU A 41 9.84 15.72 -5.05
CA GLU A 41 9.91 16.98 -5.79
C GLU A 41 10.42 16.77 -7.23
N GLY A 42 9.74 17.40 -8.20
CA GLY A 42 10.13 17.36 -9.60
C GLY A 42 9.88 16.03 -10.32
N GLN A 43 9.20 15.06 -9.70
CA GLN A 43 8.87 13.77 -10.33
C GLN A 43 7.35 13.52 -10.38
N PRO A 44 6.88 12.68 -11.32
CA PRO A 44 5.49 12.24 -11.33
C PRO A 44 5.07 11.53 -10.04
N VAL A 45 3.78 11.62 -9.73
CA VAL A 45 3.15 10.85 -8.64
C VAL A 45 3.14 9.38 -9.00
N GLU A 46 3.55 8.52 -8.07
CA GLU A 46 3.61 7.07 -8.27
C GLU A 46 2.73 6.32 -7.28
N THR A 47 2.13 5.20 -7.70
CA THR A 47 1.40 4.32 -6.77
C THR A 47 2.40 3.54 -5.94
N ILE A 48 2.39 3.76 -4.62
CA ILE A 48 3.32 3.09 -3.69
C ILE A 48 2.70 1.90 -2.97
N ALA A 49 1.37 1.77 -2.96
CA ALA A 49 0.70 0.56 -2.49
C ALA A 49 -0.56 0.27 -3.30
N TRP A 50 -0.80 -0.99 -3.63
CA TRP A 50 -1.97 -1.43 -4.39
C TRP A 50 -2.37 -2.87 -4.06
N VAL A 51 -3.60 -3.24 -4.42
CA VAL A 51 -4.09 -4.62 -4.38
C VAL A 51 -4.51 -5.10 -5.76
N ASN A 52 -4.37 -6.39 -6.01
CA ASN A 52 -4.88 -7.05 -7.21
C ASN A 52 -5.57 -8.36 -6.83
N GLU A 53 -6.71 -8.62 -7.43
CA GLU A 53 -7.33 -9.94 -7.41
C GLU A 53 -7.05 -10.62 -8.75
N THR A 54 -6.33 -11.74 -8.68
CA THR A 54 -6.00 -12.50 -9.88
C THR A 54 -7.26 -13.17 -10.43
N LYS A 55 -7.24 -13.52 -11.73
CA LYS A 55 -8.33 -14.28 -12.37
C LYS A 55 -8.61 -15.66 -11.74
N TYR A 56 -7.74 -16.13 -10.85
CA TYR A 56 -7.88 -17.39 -10.11
C TYR A 56 -8.35 -17.19 -8.66
N GLY A 57 -8.75 -15.97 -8.28
CA GLY A 57 -9.22 -15.65 -6.91
C GLY A 57 -8.11 -15.39 -5.90
N GLY A 58 -6.84 -15.49 -6.29
CA GLY A 58 -5.72 -15.12 -5.43
C GLY A 58 -5.65 -13.61 -5.18
N LYS A 59 -5.33 -13.23 -3.94
CA LYS A 59 -5.18 -11.84 -3.50
C LYS A 59 -3.70 -11.46 -3.44
N ALA A 60 -3.35 -10.35 -4.09
CA ALA A 60 -2.01 -9.78 -4.03
C ALA A 60 -2.07 -8.37 -3.42
N PHE A 61 -1.14 -8.09 -2.52
CA PHE A 61 -0.84 -6.74 -2.06
C PHE A 61 0.61 -6.42 -2.43
N TYR A 62 0.85 -5.21 -2.91
CA TYR A 62 2.17 -4.69 -3.19
C TYR A 62 2.37 -3.39 -2.43
N THR A 63 3.61 -3.16 -1.99
CA THR A 63 4.09 -1.85 -1.58
C THR A 63 5.52 -1.65 -2.06
N SER A 64 5.86 -0.44 -2.51
CA SER A 64 7.25 -0.05 -2.82
C SER A 64 8.01 0.43 -1.58
N LEU A 65 7.33 0.55 -0.44
CA LEU A 65 7.97 0.77 0.87
C LEU A 65 8.68 -0.50 1.32
N GLY A 66 9.74 -0.35 2.11
CA GLY A 66 10.55 -1.48 2.55
C GLY A 66 12.01 -1.14 2.83
N HIS A 67 12.37 0.15 2.82
CA HIS A 67 13.61 0.58 3.43
C HIS A 67 13.57 0.21 4.92
N VAL A 68 14.71 -0.17 5.51
CA VAL A 68 14.75 -0.63 6.91
C VAL A 68 14.13 0.39 7.88
N ASP A 69 14.32 1.68 7.60
CA ASP A 69 13.78 2.77 8.41
C ASP A 69 12.27 2.98 8.22
N ASP A 70 11.66 2.48 7.14
CA ASP A 70 10.20 2.53 6.98
C ASP A 70 9.51 1.76 8.11
N PHE A 71 10.12 0.67 8.59
CA PHE A 71 9.60 -0.17 9.67
C PHE A 71 9.66 0.49 11.05
N THR A 72 10.36 1.63 11.20
CA THR A 72 10.31 2.41 12.44
C THR A 72 8.99 3.18 12.59
N GLN A 73 8.24 3.34 11.49
CA GLN A 73 6.99 4.11 11.46
C GLN A 73 5.79 3.22 11.81
N PRO A 74 4.98 3.57 12.84
CA PRO A 74 3.80 2.79 13.23
C PRO A 74 2.80 2.58 12.08
N ALA A 75 2.62 3.60 11.22
CA ALA A 75 1.75 3.52 10.06
C ALA A 75 2.20 2.43 9.07
N MET A 76 3.51 2.21 8.88
CA MET A 76 4.04 1.20 7.95
C MET A 76 3.74 -0.20 8.48
N ASN A 77 4.02 -0.40 9.77
CA ASN A 77 3.73 -1.67 10.44
C ASN A 77 2.23 -1.98 10.44
N ARG A 78 1.38 -0.96 10.61
CA ARG A 78 -0.08 -1.10 10.53
C ARG A 78 -0.53 -1.49 9.11
N LEU A 79 -0.02 -0.80 8.09
CA LEU A 79 -0.31 -1.09 6.69
C LEU A 79 0.08 -2.54 6.34
N LEU A 80 1.30 -2.95 6.66
CA LEU A 80 1.79 -4.30 6.38
C LEU A 80 1.01 -5.37 7.13
N LYS A 81 0.72 -5.16 8.42
CA LYS A 81 -0.11 -6.06 9.22
C LYS A 81 -1.50 -6.22 8.60
N ASN A 82 -2.16 -5.13 8.23
CA ASN A 82 -3.48 -5.17 7.64
C ASN A 82 -3.48 -5.88 6.27
N ALA A 83 -2.43 -5.67 5.46
CA ALA A 83 -2.26 -6.37 4.20
C ALA A 83 -2.12 -7.89 4.38
N ILE A 84 -1.33 -8.34 5.37
CA ILE A 84 -1.19 -9.76 5.70
C ILE A 84 -2.52 -10.36 6.14
N LEU A 85 -3.25 -9.68 7.03
CA LEU A 85 -4.56 -10.14 7.52
C LEU A 85 -5.59 -10.20 6.39
N TRP A 86 -5.62 -9.18 5.53
CA TRP A 86 -6.50 -9.14 4.35
C TRP A 86 -6.22 -10.27 3.37
N ALA A 87 -4.95 -10.55 3.07
CA ALA A 87 -4.56 -11.63 2.17
C ALA A 87 -4.88 -13.01 2.74
N ALA A 88 -4.94 -13.14 4.07
CA ALA A 88 -5.25 -14.38 4.79
C ALA A 88 -6.72 -14.52 5.22
N ASP A 89 -7.62 -13.65 4.72
CA ASP A 89 -9.04 -13.62 5.08
C ASP A 89 -9.28 -13.55 6.60
N LYS A 90 -8.43 -12.80 7.31
CA LYS A 90 -8.54 -12.55 8.74
C LYS A 90 -9.13 -11.16 9.01
N GLU A 91 -9.79 -11.04 10.16
CA GLU A 91 -10.34 -9.79 10.64
C GLU A 91 -9.24 -8.73 10.84
N ILE A 92 -9.51 -7.52 10.38
CA ILE A 92 -8.67 -6.34 10.63
C ILE A 92 -9.31 -5.53 11.75
N LYS A 93 -8.56 -5.34 12.85
CA LYS A 93 -8.95 -4.58 14.04
C LYS A 93 -8.14 -3.31 14.13
#